data_AF-A0A7Z0BNL0-F1
#
_entry.id   AF-A0A7Z0BNL0-F1
#
_cell.length_a   1.000
_cell.length_b   1.000
_cell.length_c   1.000
_cell.angle_alpha   90.00
_cell.angle_beta   90.00
_cell.angle_gamma   90.00
#
_symmetry.space_group_name_H-M   'P 1'
#
loop_
_entity.id
_entity.type
_entity.pdbx_description
1 polymer ?
#
loop_
_entity_poly.entity_id
_entity_poly.type
_entity_poly.pdbx_seq_one_letter_code
_entity_poly.pdbx_strand_id
1 'polypeptide(L)'
;MRSKLLALDFFSILLLGASSAHADDLSAIRAAAGNGDCYVTHEGRREPTIALTASAYDLPDSDRQEVQALISAFVEHGCSVDQPDSAGMSPINVSVLTAEPELLRFLLKVGANPSKRISGSRPWANGKNSVEFAQSLNKIKPSAQRAEVLEILHSN
;
A
#
# COMPACT_ATOMS: atom_id res chain seq x y z
N MET A 1 60.28 45.50 -17.03
CA MET A 1 59.32 46.45 -16.39
C MET A 1 58.23 45.63 -15.70
N ARG A 2 57.95 45.98 -14.45
CA ARG A 2 56.83 45.48 -13.61
C ARG A 2 55.50 45.66 -14.38
N SER A 3 54.41 44.88 -14.24
CA SER A 3 53.60 44.67 -13.04
C SER A 3 52.31 43.89 -13.39
N LYS A 4 51.72 43.21 -12.37
CA LYS A 4 50.28 42.86 -12.15
C LYS A 4 49.71 41.65 -12.91
N LEU A 5 49.47 40.51 -12.25
CA LEU A 5 48.24 40.11 -11.50
C LEU A 5 47.01 39.97 -12.41
N LEU A 6 46.52 38.74 -12.56
CA LEU A 6 45.11 38.37 -12.42
C LEU A 6 44.96 36.84 -12.42
N ALA A 7 44.47 36.33 -11.31
CA ALA A 7 43.99 34.97 -11.10
C ALA A 7 42.63 34.80 -11.80
N LEU A 8 42.41 33.67 -12.48
CA LEU A 8 41.12 33.06 -12.86
C LEU A 8 41.45 31.66 -13.40
N ASP A 9 40.79 30.55 -13.11
CA ASP A 9 39.84 30.15 -12.10
C ASP A 9 39.91 28.62 -12.08
N PHE A 10 40.08 28.01 -10.91
CA PHE A 10 39.82 26.58 -10.75
C PHE A 10 38.31 26.40 -10.90
N PHE A 11 37.86 25.98 -12.09
CA PHE A 11 36.47 25.53 -12.26
C PHE A 11 36.32 24.18 -11.56
N SER A 12 36.21 24.24 -10.23
CA SER A 12 35.75 23.16 -9.39
C SER A 12 34.36 22.77 -9.86
N ILE A 13 34.34 21.62 -10.51
CA ILE A 13 33.27 20.63 -10.60
C ILE A 13 32.17 20.89 -9.56
N LEU A 14 31.04 21.44 -10.01
CA LEU A 14 29.75 21.22 -9.37
C LEU A 14 28.95 20.32 -10.29
N LEU A 15 29.27 19.04 -10.28
CA LEU A 15 28.31 18.00 -10.63
C LEU A 15 27.16 18.15 -9.64
N LEU A 16 26.12 18.89 -10.04
CA LEU A 16 24.79 18.72 -9.47
C LEU A 16 24.42 17.27 -9.74
N GLY A 17 24.75 16.41 -8.77
CA GLY A 17 24.09 15.14 -8.62
C GLY A 17 22.62 15.44 -8.38
N ALA A 18 21.87 15.55 -9.47
CA ALA A 18 20.45 15.25 -9.44
C ALA A 18 20.36 13.77 -9.06
N SER A 19 20.43 13.50 -7.74
CA SER A 19 19.84 12.31 -7.18
C SER A 19 18.41 12.34 -7.71
N SER A 20 18.12 11.45 -8.65
CA SER A 20 16.75 11.15 -9.00
C SER A 20 16.09 10.78 -7.69
N ALA A 21 15.30 11.71 -7.15
CA ALA A 21 14.40 11.44 -6.06
C ALA A 21 13.55 10.25 -6.54
N HIS A 22 13.88 9.05 -6.08
CA HIS A 22 12.90 7.99 -6.03
C HIS A 22 11.81 8.59 -5.17
N ALA A 23 10.72 9.03 -5.82
CA ALA A 23 9.56 9.53 -5.12
C ALA A 23 9.20 8.45 -4.10
N ASP A 24 9.26 8.78 -2.82
CA ASP A 24 8.82 7.91 -1.75
C ASP A 24 7.41 7.43 -2.12
N ASP A 25 7.21 6.12 -2.28
CA ASP A 25 5.96 5.53 -2.78
C ASP A 25 4.75 5.96 -1.94
N LEU A 26 4.98 6.35 -0.69
CA LEU A 26 3.95 6.85 0.23
C LEU A 26 3.79 8.38 0.20
N SER A 27 4.67 9.16 -0.44
CA SER A 27 4.59 10.63 -0.41
C SER A 27 3.24 11.19 -0.88
N ALA A 28 2.69 10.66 -1.98
CA ALA A 28 1.37 11.01 -2.47
C ALA A 28 0.25 10.55 -1.53
N ILE A 29 0.43 9.39 -0.88
CA ILE A 29 -0.53 8.85 0.10
C ILE A 29 -0.56 9.71 1.36
N ARG A 30 0.60 10.15 1.87
CA ARG A 30 0.70 11.06 3.02
C ARG A 30 0.00 12.38 2.74
N ALA A 31 0.22 12.96 1.57
CA ALA A 31 -0.45 14.19 1.15
C ALA A 31 -1.97 14.01 1.09
N ALA A 32 -2.45 12.89 0.52
CA ALA A 32 -3.86 12.55 0.47
C ALA A 32 -4.48 12.37 1.87
N ALA A 33 -3.76 11.73 2.79
CA ALA A 33 -4.22 11.55 4.17
C ALA A 33 -4.43 12.91 4.86
N GLY A 34 -3.49 13.85 4.68
CA GLY A 34 -3.63 15.21 5.25
C GLY A 34 -4.79 16.02 4.68
N ASN A 35 -5.21 15.73 3.44
CA ASN A 35 -6.33 16.40 2.78
C ASN A 35 -7.68 15.69 2.95
N GLY A 36 -7.69 14.47 3.50
CA GLY A 36 -8.87 13.61 3.52
C GLY A 36 -9.29 13.09 2.13
N ASP A 37 -8.34 13.00 1.19
CA ASP A 37 -8.60 12.50 -0.15
C ASP A 37 -8.73 10.97 -0.14
N CYS A 38 -9.89 10.44 -0.55
CA CYS A 38 -10.09 8.98 -0.62
C CYS A 38 -9.50 8.32 -1.85
N TYR A 39 -8.87 9.10 -2.73
CA TYR A 39 -8.28 8.62 -3.98
C TYR A 39 -7.01 9.38 -4.32
N VAL A 40 -6.03 8.68 -4.89
CA VAL A 40 -4.80 9.27 -5.42
C VAL A 40 -4.57 8.81 -6.85
N THR A 41 -3.80 9.59 -7.61
CA THR A 41 -3.26 9.10 -8.88
C THR A 41 -1.97 8.34 -8.61
N HIS A 42 -1.96 7.05 -8.90
CA HIS A 42 -0.79 6.18 -8.81
C HIS A 42 -0.62 5.44 -10.14
N GLU A 43 0.56 5.54 -10.75
CA GLU A 43 0.85 4.96 -12.08
C GLU A 43 -0.20 5.30 -13.17
N GLY A 44 -0.67 6.54 -13.18
CA GLY A 44 -1.68 7.01 -14.14
C GLY A 44 -3.10 6.49 -13.91
N ARG A 45 -3.35 5.79 -12.79
CA ARG A 45 -4.68 5.32 -12.38
C ARG A 45 -5.15 6.03 -11.14
N ARG A 46 -6.47 6.21 -11.03
CA ARG A 46 -7.12 6.71 -9.82
C ARG A 46 -7.35 5.55 -8.87
N GLU A 47 -6.52 5.43 -7.85
CA GLU A 47 -6.57 4.34 -6.87
C GLU A 47 -7.20 4.79 -5.56
N PRO A 48 -8.03 3.95 -4.90
CA PRO A 48 -8.50 4.21 -3.55
C PRO A 48 -7.33 4.22 -2.57
N THR A 49 -7.27 5.23 -1.71
CA THR A 49 -6.13 5.43 -0.81
C THR A 49 -5.92 4.27 0.14
N ILE A 50 -6.97 3.74 0.76
CA ILE A 50 -6.85 2.63 1.73
C ILE A 50 -6.31 1.36 1.05
N ALA A 51 -6.80 1.01 -0.14
CA ALA A 51 -6.36 -0.19 -0.85
C ALA A 51 -4.90 -0.07 -1.30
N LEU A 52 -4.51 1.10 -1.84
CA LEU A 52 -3.13 1.36 -2.20
C LEU A 52 -2.20 1.35 -0.96
N THR A 53 -2.62 1.98 0.13
CA THR A 53 -1.87 1.99 1.39
C THR A 53 -1.67 0.59 1.94
N ALA A 54 -2.70 -0.26 1.91
CA ALA A 54 -2.61 -1.66 2.31
C ALA A 54 -1.62 -2.47 1.44
N SER A 55 -1.50 -2.15 0.15
CA SER A 55 -0.55 -2.82 -0.76
C SER A 55 0.92 -2.49 -0.48
N ALA A 56 1.19 -1.41 0.26
CA ALA A 56 2.53 -1.06 0.68
C ALA A 56 2.99 -1.80 1.94
N TYR A 57 2.12 -2.57 2.61
CA TYR A 57 2.38 -3.13 3.94
C TYR A 57 3.52 -4.17 3.98
N ASP A 58 3.70 -4.95 2.92
CA ASP A 58 4.72 -6.02 2.83
C ASP A 58 5.99 -5.60 2.07
N LEU A 59 6.13 -4.31 1.73
CA LEU A 59 7.34 -3.80 1.10
C LEU A 59 8.51 -3.79 2.11
N PRO A 60 9.76 -4.10 1.69
CA PRO A 60 10.90 -4.28 2.60
C PRO A 60 11.19 -3.12 3.56
N ASP A 61 10.96 -1.88 3.13
CA ASP A 61 11.26 -0.66 3.90
C ASP A 61 9.97 0.01 4.44
N SER A 62 8.84 -0.69 4.42
CA SER A 62 7.56 -0.17 4.89
C SER A 62 7.48 -0.11 6.41
N ASP A 63 7.13 1.05 6.96
CA ASP A 63 6.75 1.16 8.36
C ASP A 63 5.28 0.72 8.52
N ARG A 64 5.09 -0.48 9.06
CA ARG A 64 3.76 -1.07 9.31
C ARG A 64 2.89 -0.19 10.21
N GLN A 65 3.47 0.53 11.17
CA GLN A 65 2.73 1.43 12.04
C GLN A 65 2.26 2.66 11.28
N GLU A 66 3.12 3.21 10.41
CA GLU A 66 2.75 4.31 9.52
C GLU A 66 1.61 3.88 8.58
N VAL A 67 1.70 2.70 7.97
CA VAL A 67 0.64 2.17 7.09
C VAL A 67 -0.70 2.07 7.82
N GLN A 68 -0.70 1.52 9.04
CA GLN A 68 -1.91 1.45 9.88
C GLN A 68 -2.43 2.85 10.28
N ALA A 69 -1.54 3.79 10.58
CA ALA A 69 -1.91 5.17 10.92
C ALA A 69 -2.55 5.89 9.73
N LEU A 70 -1.99 5.73 8.52
CA LEU A 70 -2.56 6.27 7.29
C LEU A 70 -3.95 5.69 7.00
N ILE A 71 -4.13 4.37 7.12
CA ILE A 71 -5.45 3.74 6.98
C ILE A 71 -6.44 4.31 7.99
N SER A 72 -6.02 4.47 9.25
CA SER A 72 -6.88 5.06 10.30
C SER A 72 -7.30 6.49 9.93
N ALA A 73 -6.38 7.33 9.49
CA ALA A 73 -6.67 8.70 9.06
C ALA A 73 -7.68 8.73 7.90
N PHE A 74 -7.52 7.86 6.89
CA PHE A 74 -8.48 7.79 5.78
C PHE A 74 -9.87 7.34 6.25
N VAL A 75 -9.95 6.36 7.15
CA VAL A 75 -11.23 5.92 7.73
C VAL A 75 -11.88 7.06 8.54
N GLU A 76 -11.11 7.80 9.33
CA GLU A 76 -11.58 8.98 10.07
C GLU A 76 -12.10 10.09 9.14
N HIS A 77 -11.50 10.23 7.96
CA HIS A 77 -11.97 11.11 6.88
C HIS A 77 -13.17 10.55 6.10
N GLY A 78 -13.70 9.38 6.47
CA GLY A 78 -14.88 8.77 5.86
C GLY A 78 -14.61 7.97 4.58
N CYS A 79 -13.35 7.68 4.28
CA CYS A 79 -13.01 6.79 3.17
C CYS A 79 -13.43 5.35 3.47
N SER A 80 -14.00 4.70 2.46
CA SER A 80 -14.50 3.33 2.59
C SER A 80 -13.35 2.32 2.70
N VAL A 81 -13.24 1.65 3.85
CA VAL A 81 -12.26 0.57 4.10
C VAL A 81 -12.48 -0.66 3.20
N ASP A 82 -13.65 -0.78 2.59
CA ASP A 82 -13.98 -1.91 1.71
C ASP A 82 -13.83 -1.59 0.21
N GLN A 83 -13.42 -0.37 -0.13
CA GLN A 83 -13.31 0.04 -1.53
C GLN A 83 -12.21 -0.77 -2.23
N PRO A 84 -12.52 -1.56 -3.28
CA PRO A 84 -11.51 -2.29 -4.02
C PRO A 84 -10.67 -1.37 -4.91
N ASP A 85 -9.39 -1.73 -5.06
CA ASP A 85 -8.47 -1.15 -6.04
C ASP A 85 -8.91 -1.44 -7.50
N SER A 86 -8.14 -0.92 -8.45
CA SER A 86 -8.40 -1.14 -9.88
C SER A 86 -8.27 -2.61 -10.33
N ALA A 87 -7.68 -3.48 -9.51
CA ALA A 87 -7.61 -4.92 -9.74
C ALA A 87 -8.79 -5.70 -9.13
N GLY A 88 -9.69 -5.02 -8.41
CA GLY A 88 -10.84 -5.63 -7.73
C GLY A 88 -10.54 -6.13 -6.31
N MET A 89 -9.38 -5.79 -5.75
CA MET A 89 -8.93 -6.20 -4.42
C MET A 89 -9.24 -5.11 -3.39
N SER A 90 -10.10 -5.42 -2.43
CA SER A 90 -10.26 -4.59 -1.23
C SER A 90 -9.04 -4.75 -0.31
N PRO A 91 -8.81 -3.82 0.63
CA PRO A 91 -7.71 -3.90 1.59
C PRO A 91 -7.61 -5.26 2.30
N ILE A 92 -8.75 -5.84 2.70
CA ILE A 92 -8.75 -7.15 3.36
C ILE A 92 -8.26 -8.26 2.41
N ASN A 93 -8.62 -8.19 1.12
CA ASN A 93 -8.15 -9.14 0.12
C ASN A 93 -6.65 -8.97 -0.17
N VAL A 94 -6.10 -7.76 -0.07
CA VAL A 94 -4.66 -7.53 -0.13
C VAL A 94 -3.95 -8.27 1.00
N SER A 95 -4.40 -8.12 2.26
CA SER A 95 -3.81 -8.84 3.40
C SER A 95 -3.86 -10.37 3.27
N VAL A 96 -4.92 -10.90 2.63
CA VAL A 96 -5.06 -12.33 2.33
C VAL A 96 -4.09 -12.76 1.23
N LEU A 97 -3.92 -11.96 0.18
CA LEU A 97 -3.03 -12.25 -0.94
C LEU A 97 -1.55 -12.29 -0.48
N THR A 98 -1.14 -11.31 0.31
CA THR A 98 0.23 -11.16 0.83
C THR A 98 0.51 -12.03 2.06
N ALA A 99 -0.52 -12.67 2.61
CA ALA A 99 -0.44 -13.48 3.83
C ALA A 99 0.09 -12.68 5.03
N GLU A 100 -0.58 -11.56 5.33
CA GLU A 100 -0.28 -10.63 6.42
C GLU A 100 -1.37 -10.66 7.52
N PRO A 101 -1.26 -11.56 8.53
CA PRO A 101 -2.24 -11.70 9.61
C PRO A 101 -2.46 -10.42 10.43
N GLU A 102 -1.40 -9.64 10.65
CA GLU A 102 -1.45 -8.42 11.45
C GLU A 102 -2.30 -7.34 10.76
N LEU A 103 -2.04 -7.09 9.48
CA LEU A 103 -2.84 -6.19 8.66
C LEU A 103 -4.30 -6.66 8.58
N LEU A 104 -4.52 -7.96 8.43
CA LEU A 104 -5.87 -8.55 8.42
C LEU A 104 -6.64 -8.25 9.72
N ARG A 105 -6.03 -8.49 10.89
CA ARG A 105 -6.65 -8.17 12.19
C ARG A 105 -6.95 -6.68 12.31
N PHE A 106 -6.01 -5.83 11.89
CA PHE A 106 -6.19 -4.39 11.91
C PHE A 106 -7.36 -3.94 11.02
N LEU A 107 -7.44 -4.43 9.78
CA LEU A 107 -8.53 -4.09 8.85
C LEU A 107 -9.89 -4.54 9.36
N LEU A 108 -9.99 -5.74 9.92
CA LEU A 108 -11.22 -6.22 10.58
C LEU A 108 -11.60 -5.31 11.76
N LYS A 109 -10.63 -4.89 12.57
CA LYS A 109 -10.86 -3.97 13.71
C LYS A 109 -11.40 -2.61 13.27
N VAL A 110 -10.96 -2.08 12.12
CA VAL A 110 -11.48 -0.82 11.55
C VAL A 110 -12.73 -1.01 10.68
N GLY A 111 -13.34 -2.20 10.71
CA GLY A 111 -14.67 -2.46 10.13
C GLY A 111 -14.68 -3.01 8.70
N ALA A 112 -13.56 -3.53 8.20
CA ALA A 112 -13.54 -4.21 6.89
C ALA A 112 -14.43 -5.46 6.90
N ASN A 113 -15.15 -5.70 5.81
CA ASN A 113 -16.09 -6.80 5.70
C ASN A 113 -15.50 -7.98 4.87
N PRO A 114 -15.18 -9.13 5.51
CA PRO A 114 -14.62 -10.29 4.81
C PRO A 114 -15.64 -11.04 3.93
N SER A 115 -16.93 -10.75 4.06
CA SER A 115 -18.00 -11.38 3.27
C SER A 115 -18.15 -10.78 1.87
N LYS A 116 -17.54 -9.61 1.61
CA LYS A 116 -17.60 -8.97 0.30
C LYS A 116 -16.86 -9.81 -0.74
N ARG A 117 -17.53 -10.05 -1.87
CA ARG A 117 -16.98 -10.85 -2.96
C ARG A 117 -16.08 -10.01 -3.85
N ILE A 118 -14.95 -10.58 -4.23
CA ILE A 118 -14.02 -10.01 -5.21
C ILE A 118 -14.74 -9.91 -6.55
N SER A 119 -14.73 -8.72 -7.13
CA SER A 119 -15.22 -8.48 -8.49
C SER A 119 -14.07 -7.93 -9.31
N GLY A 120 -13.50 -8.77 -10.18
CA GLY A 120 -12.34 -8.41 -10.97
C GLY A 120 -12.09 -9.40 -12.10
N SER A 121 -11.15 -9.09 -12.99
CA SER A 121 -10.86 -9.90 -14.17
C SER A 121 -10.07 -11.19 -13.87
N ARG A 122 -9.52 -11.34 -12.66
CA ARG A 122 -8.64 -12.45 -12.28
C ARG A 122 -9.46 -13.69 -11.91
N PRO A 123 -9.48 -14.78 -12.72
CA PRO A 123 -10.37 -15.92 -12.48
C PRO A 123 -10.08 -16.67 -11.18
N TRP A 124 -8.82 -16.65 -10.73
CA TRP A 124 -8.42 -17.30 -9.48
C TRP A 124 -8.98 -16.60 -8.22
N ALA A 125 -9.34 -15.32 -8.31
CA ALA A 125 -9.91 -14.53 -7.20
C ALA A 125 -11.41 -14.23 -7.39
N ASN A 126 -11.83 -13.93 -8.62
CA ASN A 126 -13.16 -13.42 -8.93
C ASN A 126 -14.28 -14.30 -8.36
N GLY A 127 -15.29 -13.63 -7.82
CA GLY A 127 -16.47 -14.26 -7.20
C GLY A 127 -16.24 -14.79 -5.79
N LYS A 128 -15.00 -14.89 -5.28
CA LYS A 128 -14.72 -15.39 -3.93
C LYS A 128 -14.89 -14.30 -2.87
N ASN A 129 -15.37 -14.66 -1.68
CA ASN A 129 -15.17 -13.84 -0.49
C ASN A 129 -13.75 -14.06 0.09
N SER A 130 -13.38 -13.34 1.15
CA SER A 130 -12.02 -13.41 1.70
C SER A 130 -11.67 -14.79 2.27
N VAL A 131 -12.64 -15.52 2.83
CA VAL A 131 -12.46 -16.89 3.36
C VAL A 131 -12.18 -17.88 2.22
N GLU A 132 -13.05 -17.94 1.21
CA GLU A 132 -12.90 -18.80 0.03
C GLU A 132 -11.59 -18.51 -0.71
N PHE A 133 -11.21 -17.23 -0.73
CA PHE A 133 -9.97 -16.78 -1.33
C PHE A 133 -8.73 -17.24 -0.55
N ALA A 134 -8.71 -17.05 0.77
CA ALA A 134 -7.65 -17.53 1.65
C ALA A 134 -7.48 -19.06 1.57
N GLN A 135 -8.59 -19.80 1.54
CA GLN A 135 -8.58 -21.27 1.40
C GLN A 135 -7.91 -21.70 0.09
N SER A 136 -8.23 -21.01 -1.01
CA SER A 136 -7.64 -21.29 -2.32
C SER A 136 -6.13 -21.04 -2.33
N LEU A 137 -5.68 -19.92 -1.75
CA LEU A 137 -4.25 -19.59 -1.68
C LEU A 137 -3.47 -20.55 -0.77
N ASN A 138 -4.02 -20.89 0.40
CA ASN A 138 -3.37 -21.83 1.31
C ASN A 138 -3.28 -23.23 0.71
N LYS A 139 -4.27 -23.66 -0.07
CA LYS A 139 -4.21 -24.92 -0.82
C LYS A 139 -3.08 -24.94 -1.86
N ILE A 140 -2.82 -23.81 -2.54
CA ILE A 140 -1.79 -23.70 -3.58
C ILE A 140 -0.39 -23.61 -2.98
N LYS A 141 -0.20 -22.75 -1.96
CA LYS A 141 1.08 -22.51 -1.31
C LYS A 141 0.90 -22.40 0.21
N PRO A 142 0.84 -23.52 0.93
CA PRO A 142 0.67 -23.51 2.38
C PRO A 142 1.79 -22.74 3.08
N SER A 143 1.44 -22.01 4.14
CA SER A 143 2.40 -21.42 5.08
C SER A 143 1.76 -21.21 6.45
N ALA A 144 2.58 -21.00 7.49
CA ALA A 144 2.08 -20.68 8.83
C ALA A 144 1.21 -19.40 8.80
N GLN A 145 1.64 -18.37 8.07
CA GLN A 145 0.89 -17.12 7.94
C GLN A 145 -0.44 -17.31 7.24
N ARG A 146 -0.51 -18.15 6.19
CA ARG A 146 -1.79 -18.45 5.51
C ARG A 146 -2.73 -19.28 6.38
N ALA A 147 -2.21 -20.17 7.21
CA ALA A 147 -3.01 -20.87 8.21
C ALA A 147 -3.57 -19.88 9.24
N GLU A 148 -2.76 -18.95 9.75
CA GLU A 148 -3.23 -17.92 10.69
C GLU A 148 -4.29 -16.99 10.06
N VAL A 149 -4.11 -16.58 8.80
CA VAL A 149 -5.12 -15.80 8.05
C VAL A 149 -6.47 -16.51 8.03
N LEU A 150 -6.48 -17.83 7.81
CA LEU A 150 -7.71 -18.63 7.83
C LEU A 150 -8.34 -18.69 9.22
N GLU A 151 -7.54 -18.85 10.26
CA GLU A 151 -8.03 -18.85 11.65
C GLU A 151 -8.68 -17.50 12.01
N ILE A 152 -8.07 -16.39 11.61
CA ILE A 152 -8.62 -15.04 11.83
C ILE A 152 -9.96 -14.89 11.12
N LEU A 153 -10.03 -15.26 9.84
CA LEU A 153 -11.25 -15.12 9.02
C LEU A 153 -12.40 -16.03 9.45
N HIS A 154 -12.13 -17.18 10.08
CA HIS A 154 -13.19 -18.04 10.63
C HIS A 154 -13.71 -17.56 11.99
N SER A 155 -12.98 -16.65 12.65
CA SER A 155 -13.32 -16.16 13.99
C SER A 155 -14.05 -14.81 13.98
N ASN A 156 -14.34 -14.23 12.82
CA ASN A 156 -14.98 -12.92 12.62
C ASN A 156 -16.04 -13.01 11.51
#